data_AF-A0A971XJQ9-F1
#
_entry.id   AF-A0A971XJQ9-F1
#
_cell.length_a   1.000
_cell.length_b   1.000
_cell.length_c   1.000
_cell.angle_alpha   90.00
_cell.angle_beta   90.00
_cell.angle_gamma   90.00
#
_symmetry.space_group_name_H-M   'P 1'
#
loop_
_entity.id
_entity.type
_entity.pdbx_description
1 polymer ?
#
loop_
_entity_poly.entity_id
_entity_poly.type
_entity_poly.pdbx_seq_one_letter_code
_entity_poly.pdbx_strand_id
1 'polypeptide(L)' 'VERFIRENGDGTISVTDVCSVAGLGGEKNYRDGSFSYYISEPVRDDDPKAVSPFIMVSILLDK' A
#
# COMPACT_ATOMS: atom_id res chain seq x y z
N VAL A 1 -8.20 -2.79 -16.81
CA VAL A 1 -7.04 -2.07 -16.26
C VAL A 1 -6.34 -3.03 -15.32
N GLU A 2 -5.16 -3.50 -15.68
CA GLU A 2 -4.29 -4.25 -14.77
C GLU A 2 -3.54 -3.22 -13.92
N ARG A 3 -3.73 -3.27 -12.61
CA ARG A 3 -3.21 -2.28 -11.65
C ARG A 3 -2.79 -2.99 -10.37
N PHE A 4 -1.85 -2.38 -9.63
CA PHE A 4 -1.33 -2.82 -8.34
C PHE A 4 -0.31 -3.95 -8.36
N ILE A 5 -0.09 -4.61 -9.50
CA ILE A 5 0.96 -5.62 -9.67
C ILE A 5 1.84 -5.21 -10.83
N ARG A 6 3.15 -5.23 -10.61
CA ARG A 6 4.17 -5.01 -11.63
C ARG A 6 5.13 -6.19 -11.65
N GLU A 7 5.35 -6.76 -12.83
CA GLU A 7 6.45 -7.71 -13.05
C GLU A 7 7.76 -6.96 -13.21
N ASN A 8 8.78 -7.40 -12.47
CA ASN A 8 10.12 -6.84 -12.51
C ASN A 8 10.99 -7.62 -13.51
N GLY A 9 12.08 -7.01 -13.97
CA GLY A 9 12.97 -7.63 -14.97
C GLY A 9 13.70 -8.89 -14.49
N ASP A 10 13.71 -9.15 -13.19
CA ASP A 10 14.28 -10.35 -12.56
C ASP A 10 13.25 -11.48 -12.37
N GLY A 11 12.01 -11.29 -12.85
CA GLY A 11 10.92 -12.25 -12.71
C GLY A 11 10.19 -12.21 -11.37
N THR A 12 10.56 -11.29 -10.46
CA THR A 12 9.77 -11.02 -9.26
C THR A 12 8.56 -10.14 -9.58
N ILE A 13 7.63 -10.03 -8.62
CA ILE A 13 6.50 -9.09 -8.70
C ILE A 13 6.57 -8.08 -7.56
N SER A 14 6.11 -6.85 -7.84
CA SER A 14 5.91 -5.82 -6.83
C SER A 14 4.42 -5.48 -6.68
N VAL A 15 3.98 -5.31 -5.43
CA VAL A 15 2.66 -4.76 -5.09
C VAL A 15 2.77 -3.24 -5.02
N THR A 16 2.13 -2.54 -5.96
CA THR A 16 2.31 -1.10 -6.16
C THR A 16 1.13 -0.27 -5.66
N ASP A 17 1.31 1.05 -5.63
CA ASP A 17 0.31 2.04 -5.18
C ASP A 17 -0.19 1.84 -3.73
N VAL A 18 0.67 1.34 -2.82
CA VAL A 18 0.25 1.08 -1.44
C VAL A 18 0.40 2.32 -0.58
N CYS A 19 -0.64 2.67 0.17
CA CYS A 19 -0.56 3.66 1.24
C CYS A 19 0.47 3.20 2.30
N SER A 20 1.56 3.95 2.45
CA SER A 20 2.63 3.56 3.35
C SER A 20 2.23 3.71 4.82
N VAL A 21 1.39 4.69 5.16
CA VAL A 21 0.91 4.93 6.53
C VAL A 21 -0.28 5.88 6.50
N ALA A 22 -1.11 5.82 7.52
CA ALA A 22 -2.01 6.90 7.89
C ALA A 22 -2.28 6.82 9.40
N GLY A 23 -2.86 7.87 9.96
CA GLY A 23 -3.36 7.91 11.33
C GLY A 23 -3.98 9.25 11.70
N LEU A 24 -4.18 9.50 12.99
CA LEU A 24 -4.82 10.72 13.48
C LEU A 24 -4.02 11.34 14.63
N GLY A 25 -4.14 12.65 14.81
CA GLY A 25 -3.44 13.43 15.83
C GLY A 25 -1.92 13.47 15.64
N GLY A 26 -1.20 13.67 16.75
CA GLY A 26 0.25 13.87 16.79
C GLY A 26 0.62 15.28 17.24
N GLU A 27 1.63 15.41 18.11
CA GLU A 27 2.01 16.71 18.69
C GLU A 27 2.87 17.56 17.75
N LYS A 28 3.79 16.92 17.00
CA LYS A 28 4.70 17.62 16.08
C LYS A 28 4.04 17.93 14.73
N ASN A 29 3.35 16.94 14.16
CA ASN A 29 2.59 17.05 12.92
C ASN A 29 1.18 16.52 13.21
N TYR A 30 0.21 17.41 13.35
CA TYR A 30 -1.16 17.01 13.65
C TYR A 30 -1.85 16.46 12.40
N ARG A 31 -2.35 15.23 12.49
CA ARG A 31 -3.04 14.53 11.41
C ARG A 31 -4.55 14.66 11.62
N ASP A 32 -5.19 15.48 10.81
CA ASP A 32 -6.56 15.95 11.02
C ASP A 32 -7.65 15.03 10.45
N GLY A 33 -7.28 13.99 9.69
CA GLY A 33 -8.23 13.08 9.07
C GLY A 33 -8.99 13.69 7.89
N SER A 34 -8.57 14.85 7.38
CA SER A 34 -9.14 15.44 6.18
C SER A 34 -8.84 14.61 4.94
N PHE A 35 -9.62 14.81 3.88
CA PHE A 35 -9.33 14.23 2.57
C PHE A 35 -7.93 14.59 2.09
N SER A 36 -7.58 15.88 2.16
CA SER A 36 -6.27 16.38 1.74
C SER A 36 -5.12 15.71 2.49
N TYR A 37 -5.30 15.45 3.79
CA TYR A 37 -4.34 14.70 4.58
C TYR A 37 -4.19 13.25 4.06
N TYR A 38 -5.28 12.49 3.91
CA TYR A 38 -5.20 11.11 3.45
C TYR A 38 -4.57 10.95 2.06
N ILE A 39 -4.82 11.88 1.15
CA ILE A 39 -4.24 11.85 -0.21
C ILE A 39 -2.79 12.38 -0.23
N SER A 40 -2.35 13.03 0.85
CA SER A 40 -0.95 13.46 0.99
C SER A 40 0.00 12.37 1.50
N GLU A 41 -0.54 11.29 2.08
CA GLU A 41 0.28 10.21 2.63
C GLU A 41 1.10 9.50 1.53
N PRO A 42 2.34 9.08 1.83
CA PRO A 42 3.23 8.56 0.82
C PRO A 42 2.74 7.21 0.29
N VAL A 43 2.92 7.05 -1.01
CA VAL A 43 2.69 5.79 -1.72
C VAL A 43 4.01 5.03 -1.82
N ARG A 44 3.98 3.74 -1.52
CA ARG A 44 5.16 2.88 -1.49
C ARG A 44 4.87 1.52 -2.11
N ASP A 45 5.81 1.02 -2.91
CA ASP A 45 5.75 -0.35 -3.42
C ASP A 45 6.19 -1.34 -2.32
N ASP A 46 5.62 -2.54 -2.33
CA ASP A 46 5.98 -3.65 -1.46
C ASP A 46 5.87 -3.34 0.05
N ASP A 47 4.96 -2.45 0.41
CA ASP A 47 4.65 -2.20 1.81
C ASP A 47 4.07 -3.47 2.47
N PRO A 48 4.60 -3.91 3.64
CA PRO A 48 4.17 -5.15 4.28
C PRO A 48 2.68 -5.18 4.65
N LYS A 49 2.06 -4.00 4.84
CA LYS A 49 0.62 -3.87 5.10
C LYS A 49 -0.23 -4.25 3.90
N ALA A 50 0.32 -4.31 2.69
CA ALA A 50 -0.34 -4.84 1.50
C ALA A 50 0.22 -6.20 1.05
N VAL A 51 1.52 -6.44 1.18
CA VAL A 51 2.14 -7.72 0.77
C VAL A 51 1.54 -8.90 1.52
N SER A 52 1.38 -8.82 2.85
CA SER A 52 0.81 -9.94 3.61
C SER A 52 -0.66 -10.22 3.27
N PRO A 53 -1.56 -9.20 3.18
CA PRO A 53 -2.91 -9.43 2.67
C PRO A 53 -2.95 -9.95 1.23
N PHE A 54 -2.06 -9.47 0.35
CA PHE A 54 -1.98 -9.95 -1.03
C PHE A 54 -1.68 -11.45 -1.07
N ILE A 55 -0.67 -11.92 -0.34
CA ILE A 55 -0.34 -13.35 -0.22
C ILE A 55 -1.53 -14.15 0.33
N MET A 56 -2.21 -13.64 1.37
CA MET A 56 -3.35 -14.34 1.96
C MET A 56 -4.50 -14.50 0.94
N VAL A 57 -4.79 -13.45 0.17
CA VAL A 57 -5.83 -13.46 -0.86
C VAL A 57 -5.45 -14.39 -2.02
N SER A 58 -4.19 -14.38 -2.44
CA SER A 58 -3.63 -15.32 -3.41
C SER A 58 -3.92 -16.77 -3.00
N ILE A 59 -3.57 -17.16 -1.77
CA ILE A 59 -3.85 -18.50 -1.24
C ILE A 59 -5.36 -18.80 -1.23
N LEU A 60 -6.20 -17.86 -0.81
CA LEU A 60 -7.65 -18.05 -0.76
C LEU A 60 -8.30 -18.21 -2.14
N LEU A 61 -7.70 -17.63 -3.18
CA LEU A 61 -8.21 -17.67 -4.55
C LEU A 61 -7.57 -18.78 -5.39
N ASP A 62 -6.64 -19.55 -4.83
CA ASP A 62 -5.78 -20.50 -5.54
C ASP A 62 -5.03 -19.81 -6.70
N LYS A 63 -4.47 -18.64 -6.38
CA LYS A 63 -3.74 -17.74 -7.29
C LYS A 63 -2.41 -17.29 -6.71
#